data_AF-A0A284VQW7-F1
#
_entry.id   AF-A0A284VQW7-F1
#
_cell.length_a   1.000
_cell.length_b   1.000
_cell.length_c   1.000
_cell.angle_alpha   90.00
_cell.angle_beta   90.00
_cell.angle_gamma   90.00
#
_symmetry.space_group_name_H-M   'P 1'
#
loop_
_entity.id
_entity.type
_entity.pdbx_description
1 polymer ?
#
loop_
_entity_poly.entity_id
_entity_poly.type
_entity_poly.pdbx_seq_one_letter_code
_entity_poly.pdbx_strand_id
1 'polypeptide(L)'
;MTTSVTIGRDPEEVMAAAFKNIPKVNNYVIKVNLCTIASCPITTSVESVNGIIARILKINPDARIKVVESDATALNADTAFKRLGYTDLEGAGVANLSKDDAVKVDVNGGIIGILNVPLTLYECDCLINMARLKTHVFTKVSLGTKNLFGMIARKDKESLHPFLDSILVDLAGFYRPNLTIIEGNMGLEGRGPVDGMPKQDNVFIAGDDVLSTDLVASAYMGIKKVPHLELAQKVLGKRDIHITGEVELLDNPVPYKTMARLPYTTTRFGFYIASLGKRLEMLGNSVAFAGDALGAVDMEVLKQKISYRDAFSVLLRKTTKINI
;
A
#
# COMPACT_ATOMS: atom_id res chain seq x y z
N MET A 1 -9.64 -12.34 -12.92
CA MET A 1 -10.42 -12.29 -11.66
C MET A 1 -11.38 -11.14 -11.81
N THR A 2 -12.67 -11.41 -11.62
CA THR A 2 -13.71 -10.37 -11.62
C THR A 2 -13.77 -9.74 -10.23
N THR A 3 -13.82 -8.42 -10.18
CA THR A 3 -13.74 -7.59 -8.96
C THR A 3 -14.81 -6.52 -9.01
N SER A 4 -15.28 -6.05 -7.87
CA SER A 4 -16.34 -5.04 -7.78
C SER A 4 -15.82 -3.71 -7.23
N VAL A 5 -16.15 -2.61 -7.89
CA VAL A 5 -15.86 -1.25 -7.42
C VAL A 5 -17.13 -0.41 -7.50
N THR A 6 -17.50 0.25 -6.42
CA THR A 6 -18.60 1.19 -6.38
C THR A 6 -18.08 2.62 -6.24
N ILE A 7 -18.67 3.55 -6.99
CA ILE A 7 -18.33 4.97 -6.99
C ILE A 7 -19.60 5.80 -6.82
N GLY A 8 -19.52 6.89 -6.06
CA GLY A 8 -20.67 7.78 -5.86
C GLY A 8 -20.34 8.96 -4.95
N ARG A 9 -21.27 9.91 -4.88
CA ARG A 9 -21.15 11.11 -4.06
C ARG A 9 -21.77 10.95 -2.68
N ASP A 10 -22.80 10.11 -2.57
CA ASP A 10 -23.38 9.74 -1.29
C ASP A 10 -22.52 8.63 -0.61
N PRO A 11 -21.83 8.92 0.51
CA PRO A 11 -21.07 7.92 1.22
C PRO A 11 -21.93 6.76 1.72
N GLU A 12 -23.21 6.99 2.07
CA GLU A 12 -24.07 5.96 2.62
C GLU A 12 -24.38 4.87 1.58
N GLU A 13 -24.69 5.27 0.34
CA GLU A 13 -24.95 4.36 -0.77
C GLU A 13 -23.69 3.58 -1.17
N VAL A 14 -22.56 4.29 -1.33
CA VAL A 14 -21.26 3.68 -1.68
C VAL A 14 -20.85 2.65 -0.62
N MET A 15 -20.95 3.00 0.67
CA MET A 15 -20.58 2.07 1.74
C MET A 15 -21.60 0.93 1.88
N ALA A 16 -22.90 1.15 1.64
CA ALA A 16 -23.88 0.06 1.65
C ALA A 16 -23.57 -0.99 0.56
N ALA A 17 -23.22 -0.55 -0.64
CA ALA A 17 -22.82 -1.45 -1.73
C ALA A 17 -21.50 -2.17 -1.42
N ALA A 18 -20.48 -1.44 -0.94
CA ALA A 18 -19.16 -1.98 -0.66
C ALA A 18 -19.15 -3.00 0.49
N PHE A 19 -19.97 -2.79 1.53
CA PHE A 19 -20.02 -3.69 2.69
C PHE A 19 -20.83 -4.97 2.47
N LYS A 20 -21.51 -5.12 1.32
CA LYS A 20 -22.36 -6.28 1.03
C LYS A 20 -21.63 -7.63 1.17
N ASN A 21 -20.34 -7.66 0.79
CA ASN A 21 -19.52 -8.86 0.80
C ASN A 21 -18.41 -8.82 1.87
N ILE A 22 -18.46 -7.87 2.81
CA ILE A 22 -17.49 -7.83 3.90
C ILE A 22 -17.68 -9.08 4.77
N PRO A 23 -16.59 -9.81 5.08
CA PRO A 23 -16.69 -11.01 5.90
C PRO A 23 -17.15 -10.63 7.31
N LYS A 24 -18.07 -11.44 7.87
CA LYS A 24 -18.51 -11.33 9.27
C LYS A 24 -17.55 -12.14 10.14
N VAL A 25 -16.53 -11.46 10.67
CA VAL A 25 -15.41 -12.04 11.43
C VAL A 25 -15.22 -11.29 12.74
N ASN A 26 -14.27 -11.71 13.58
CA ASN A 26 -14.08 -11.11 14.89
C ASN A 26 -12.99 -10.02 14.89
N ASN A 27 -11.91 -10.18 14.13
CA ASN A 27 -10.78 -9.25 14.15
C ASN A 27 -10.72 -8.40 12.88
N TYR A 28 -11.06 -7.12 13.01
CA TYR A 28 -10.96 -6.14 11.92
C TYR A 28 -9.77 -5.22 12.12
N VAL A 29 -9.03 -4.96 11.05
CA VAL A 29 -7.98 -3.95 10.99
C VAL A 29 -8.36 -2.89 9.96
N ILE A 30 -8.32 -1.62 10.37
CA ILE A 30 -8.53 -0.46 9.50
C ILE A 30 -7.21 0.26 9.32
N LYS A 31 -6.59 0.14 8.14
CA LYS A 31 -5.39 0.90 7.78
C LYS A 31 -5.77 2.29 7.30
N VAL A 32 -5.44 3.32 8.05
CA VAL A 32 -5.68 4.73 7.71
C VAL A 32 -4.48 5.37 7.01
N ASN A 33 -4.63 6.57 6.42
CA ASN A 33 -3.54 7.31 5.79
C ASN A 33 -3.08 8.47 6.69
N LEU A 34 -2.03 8.28 7.51
CA LEU A 34 -1.51 9.35 8.38
C LEU A 34 -0.05 9.70 8.03
N CYS A 35 0.15 10.39 6.90
CA CYS A 35 1.51 10.78 6.46
C CYS A 35 2.07 12.03 7.16
N THR A 36 1.26 12.74 7.96
CA THR A 36 1.61 13.95 8.73
C THR A 36 0.59 14.13 9.87
N ILE A 37 0.76 15.18 10.68
CA ILE A 37 -0.21 15.61 11.71
C ILE A 37 -1.22 16.65 11.18
N ALA A 38 -1.15 17.02 9.90
CA ALA A 38 -2.17 17.83 9.27
C ALA A 38 -3.43 17.01 9.02
N SER A 39 -4.60 17.64 9.16
CA SER A 39 -5.91 17.01 9.00
C SER A 39 -6.28 16.78 7.52
N CYS A 40 -7.51 16.33 7.29
CA CYS A 40 -8.14 16.26 5.97
C CYS A 40 -7.93 17.60 5.20
N PRO A 41 -7.54 17.56 3.91
CA PRO A 41 -7.56 16.40 3.02
C PRO A 41 -6.27 15.57 2.96
N ILE A 42 -5.25 15.92 3.76
CA ILE A 42 -3.94 15.26 3.67
C ILE A 42 -3.99 13.86 4.28
N THR A 43 -4.65 13.72 5.43
CA THR A 43 -4.83 12.47 6.18
C THR A 43 -6.29 12.02 6.20
N THR A 44 -6.54 10.76 6.54
CA THR A 44 -7.89 10.20 6.74
C THR A 44 -8.61 10.91 7.87
N SER A 45 -9.88 11.26 7.67
CA SER A 45 -10.70 11.92 8.70
C SER A 45 -11.16 10.92 9.77
N VAL A 46 -11.18 11.35 11.04
CA VAL A 46 -11.74 10.56 12.16
C VAL A 46 -13.22 10.29 11.94
N GLU A 47 -13.96 11.24 11.38
CA GLU A 47 -15.38 11.11 11.05
C GLU A 47 -15.64 9.93 10.09
N SER A 48 -14.87 9.81 9.01
CA SER A 48 -15.01 8.68 8.09
C SER A 48 -14.69 7.35 8.76
N VAL A 49 -13.67 7.32 9.63
CA VAL A 49 -13.30 6.11 10.37
C VAL A 49 -14.40 5.71 11.36
N ASN A 50 -15.02 6.65 12.06
CA ASN A 50 -16.18 6.40 12.91
C ASN A 50 -17.36 5.82 12.12
N GLY A 51 -17.63 6.34 10.92
CA GLY A 51 -18.66 5.78 10.03
C GLY A 51 -18.39 4.32 9.66
N ILE A 52 -17.12 3.97 9.40
CA ILE A 52 -16.71 2.59 9.13
C ILE A 52 -16.81 1.71 10.37
N ILE A 53 -16.39 2.18 11.54
CA ILE A 53 -16.52 1.46 12.81
C ILE A 53 -17.99 1.14 13.10
N ALA A 54 -18.88 2.14 12.99
CA ALA A 54 -20.31 1.96 13.22
C ALA A 54 -20.92 0.90 12.27
N ARG A 55 -20.49 0.86 11.00
CA ARG A 55 -20.92 -0.15 10.04
C ARG A 55 -20.44 -1.55 10.41
N ILE A 56 -19.18 -1.69 10.83
CA ILE A 56 -18.63 -2.99 11.28
C ILE A 56 -19.42 -3.48 12.49
N LEU A 57 -19.63 -2.62 13.50
CA LEU A 57 -20.36 -2.98 14.72
C LEU A 57 -21.84 -3.30 14.47
N LYS A 58 -22.46 -2.70 13.45
CA LYS A 58 -23.81 -3.07 13.01
C LYS A 58 -23.88 -4.49 12.43
N ILE A 59 -22.82 -4.94 11.76
CA ILE A 59 -22.71 -6.29 11.18
C ILE A 59 -22.35 -7.33 12.25
N ASN A 60 -21.40 -6.98 13.12
CA ASN A 60 -20.94 -7.78 14.23
C ASN A 60 -20.68 -6.90 15.48
N PRO A 61 -21.62 -6.86 16.43
CA PRO A 61 -21.47 -6.08 17.67
C PRO A 61 -20.26 -6.48 18.53
N ASP A 62 -19.79 -7.74 18.40
CA ASP A 62 -18.66 -8.28 19.16
C ASP A 62 -17.31 -8.11 18.42
N ALA A 63 -17.29 -7.38 17.30
CA ALA A 63 -16.09 -7.14 16.52
C ALA A 63 -15.01 -6.41 17.33
N ARG A 64 -13.78 -6.93 17.27
CA ARG A 64 -12.59 -6.27 17.78
C ARG A 64 -11.95 -5.50 16.63
N ILE A 65 -11.94 -4.18 16.73
CA ILE A 65 -11.48 -3.27 15.68
C ILE A 65 -10.19 -2.58 16.12
N LYS A 66 -9.15 -2.65 15.28
CA LYS A 66 -7.92 -1.88 15.44
C LYS A 66 -7.72 -0.93 14.26
N VAL A 67 -7.55 0.36 14.54
CA VAL A 67 -7.14 1.37 13.55
C VAL A 67 -5.62 1.48 13.58
N VAL A 68 -4.97 1.30 12.44
CA VAL A 68 -3.51 1.08 12.39
C VAL A 68 -2.78 2.01 11.45
N GLU A 69 -1.55 2.32 11.82
CA GLU A 69 -0.53 3.01 11.02
C GLU A 69 0.86 2.68 11.59
N SER A 70 1.92 2.82 10.80
CA SER A 70 3.30 2.72 11.27
C SER A 70 4.01 4.08 11.30
N ASP A 71 5.11 4.17 12.04
CA ASP A 71 5.98 5.34 11.99
C ASP A 71 6.40 5.63 10.53
N ALA A 72 6.33 6.90 10.12
CA ALA A 72 6.96 7.38 8.90
C ALA A 72 8.37 7.90 9.21
N THR A 73 9.14 8.26 8.17
CA THR A 73 10.54 8.70 8.34
C THR A 73 10.70 9.79 9.41
N ALA A 74 9.80 10.78 9.40
CA ALA A 74 9.83 11.92 10.30
C ALA A 74 8.63 12.01 11.26
N LEU A 75 7.79 10.97 11.32
CA LEU A 75 6.55 10.99 12.12
C LEU A 75 6.40 9.70 12.92
N ASN A 76 6.13 9.84 14.21
CA ASN A 76 5.70 8.75 15.05
C ASN A 76 4.16 8.59 14.98
N ALA A 77 3.67 7.37 14.76
CA ALA A 77 2.24 7.15 14.53
C ALA A 77 1.39 7.42 15.79
N ASP A 78 1.89 7.14 17.00
CA ASP A 78 1.17 7.48 18.25
C ASP A 78 0.96 8.99 18.39
N THR A 79 1.96 9.77 17.99
CA THR A 79 1.85 11.24 17.94
C THR A 79 0.78 11.67 16.94
N ALA A 80 0.72 11.04 15.78
CA ALA A 80 -0.30 11.31 14.76
C ALA A 80 -1.70 10.96 15.28
N PHE A 81 -1.88 9.76 15.86
CA PHE A 81 -3.15 9.34 16.43
C PHE A 81 -3.66 10.33 17.48
N LYS A 82 -2.81 10.70 18.44
CA LYS A 82 -3.17 11.66 19.49
C LYS A 82 -3.50 13.04 18.93
N ARG A 83 -2.69 13.57 18.01
CA ARG A 83 -2.88 14.92 17.46
C ARG A 83 -4.12 15.03 16.57
N LEU A 84 -4.49 13.96 15.89
CA LEU A 84 -5.62 13.93 14.96
C LEU A 84 -6.93 13.43 15.61
N GLY A 85 -6.91 13.07 16.90
CA GLY A 85 -8.12 12.67 17.65
C GLY A 85 -8.49 11.18 17.52
N TYR A 86 -7.60 10.34 17.02
CA TYR A 86 -7.85 8.90 16.89
C TYR A 86 -7.83 8.15 18.23
N THR A 87 -7.24 8.75 19.28
CA THR A 87 -7.24 8.15 20.62
C THR A 87 -8.61 8.15 21.28
N ASP A 88 -9.54 8.95 20.76
CA ASP A 88 -10.87 9.16 21.32
C ASP A 88 -11.95 8.39 20.53
N LEU A 89 -11.54 7.45 19.65
CA LEU A 89 -12.45 6.59 18.91
C LEU A 89 -13.23 5.67 19.86
N GLU A 90 -14.55 5.64 19.69
CA GLU A 90 -15.41 4.69 20.41
C GLU A 90 -15.54 3.39 19.62
N GLY A 91 -15.47 2.24 20.30
CA GLY A 91 -15.64 0.92 19.68
C GLY A 91 -14.43 0.40 18.88
N ALA A 92 -13.31 1.11 18.86
CA ALA A 92 -12.06 0.66 18.26
C ALA A 92 -10.84 1.12 19.05
N GLY A 93 -9.76 0.33 19.03
CA GLY A 93 -8.45 0.73 19.54
C GLY A 93 -7.55 1.25 18.41
N VAL A 94 -6.50 2.00 18.75
CA VAL A 94 -5.42 2.34 17.80
C VAL A 94 -4.19 1.46 18.05
N ALA A 95 -3.46 1.12 16.99
CA ALA A 95 -2.18 0.41 17.11
C ALA A 95 -1.11 1.01 16.19
N ASN A 96 0.02 1.38 16.79
CA ASN A 96 1.23 1.72 16.04
C ASN A 96 1.97 0.43 15.66
N LEU A 97 1.92 0.09 14.38
CA LEU A 97 2.53 -1.11 13.83
C LEU A 97 4.06 -1.15 14.00
N SER A 98 4.71 -0.01 14.21
CA SER A 98 6.16 0.07 14.48
C SER A 98 6.56 -0.38 15.90
N LYS A 99 5.59 -0.56 16.78
CA LYS A 99 5.79 -1.06 18.16
C LYS A 99 5.29 -2.50 18.34
N ASP A 100 4.71 -3.06 17.29
CA ASP A 100 4.15 -4.40 17.33
C ASP A 100 5.26 -5.44 17.20
N ASP A 101 5.05 -6.61 17.80
CA ASP A 101 5.86 -7.78 17.48
C ASP A 101 5.62 -8.18 16.02
N ALA A 102 6.59 -8.83 15.38
CA ALA A 102 6.50 -9.15 13.95
C ALA A 102 7.02 -10.56 13.63
N VAL A 103 6.39 -11.17 12.63
CA VAL A 103 6.82 -12.43 12.03
C VAL A 103 7.48 -12.18 10.67
N LYS A 104 8.52 -12.95 10.36
CA LYS A 104 9.19 -12.89 9.06
C LYS A 104 8.48 -13.79 8.06
N VAL A 105 7.97 -13.21 6.97
CA VAL A 105 7.24 -13.93 5.94
C VAL A 105 7.95 -13.78 4.59
N ASP A 106 8.14 -14.88 3.85
CA ASP A 106 8.63 -14.80 2.46
C ASP A 106 7.48 -14.39 1.55
N VAL A 107 7.63 -13.25 0.88
CA VAL A 107 6.59 -12.65 0.01
C VAL A 107 6.54 -13.33 -1.37
N ASN A 108 7.48 -14.23 -1.69
CA ASN A 108 7.47 -15.14 -2.84
C ASN A 108 7.02 -14.53 -4.19
N GLY A 109 7.97 -14.06 -4.99
CA GLY A 109 7.76 -13.67 -6.39
C GLY A 109 7.94 -12.17 -6.69
N GLY A 110 8.16 -11.38 -5.64
CA GLY A 110 8.43 -9.95 -5.71
C GLY A 110 9.90 -9.54 -5.57
N ILE A 111 10.13 -8.22 -5.52
CA ILE A 111 11.42 -7.66 -5.08
C ILE A 111 11.60 -7.79 -3.57
N ILE A 112 10.51 -7.79 -2.80
CA ILE A 112 10.55 -8.10 -1.38
C ILE A 112 10.81 -9.60 -1.23
N GLY A 113 11.91 -9.95 -0.59
CA GLY A 113 12.21 -11.32 -0.20
C GLY A 113 11.47 -11.68 1.07
N ILE A 114 11.98 -11.18 2.19
CA ILE A 114 11.36 -11.33 3.50
C ILE A 114 10.69 -10.01 3.87
N LEU A 115 9.45 -10.09 4.35
CA LEU A 115 8.73 -8.99 4.97
C LEU A 115 8.52 -9.28 6.46
N ASN A 116 8.89 -8.33 7.31
CA ASN A 116 8.50 -8.31 8.72
C ASN A 116 7.05 -7.83 8.82
N VAL A 117 6.15 -8.75 9.14
CA VAL A 117 4.70 -8.49 9.24
C VAL A 117 4.33 -8.35 10.71
N PRO A 118 3.86 -7.15 11.15
CA PRO A 118 3.29 -6.94 12.48
C PRO A 118 2.23 -7.98 12.85
N LEU A 119 2.22 -8.49 14.08
CA LEU A 119 1.25 -9.49 14.55
C LEU A 119 -0.19 -9.01 14.38
N THR A 120 -0.46 -7.72 14.63
CA THR A 120 -1.79 -7.13 14.39
C THR A 120 -2.27 -7.32 12.95
N LEU A 121 -1.36 -7.32 11.96
CA LEU A 121 -1.70 -7.58 10.56
C LEU A 121 -1.73 -9.08 10.23
N TYR A 122 -0.83 -9.85 10.84
CA TYR A 122 -0.74 -11.29 10.62
C TYR A 122 -1.97 -12.04 11.16
N GLU A 123 -2.53 -11.58 12.28
CA GLU A 123 -3.67 -12.20 12.97
C GLU A 123 -5.04 -11.60 12.58
N CYS A 124 -5.06 -10.64 11.65
CA CYS A 124 -6.32 -10.01 11.25
C CYS A 124 -7.16 -10.93 10.35
N ASP A 125 -8.48 -10.95 10.58
CA ASP A 125 -9.41 -11.73 9.77
C ASP A 125 -9.95 -10.90 8.59
N CYS A 126 -10.03 -9.59 8.77
CA CYS A 126 -10.49 -8.65 7.75
C CYS A 126 -9.66 -7.36 7.78
N LEU A 127 -9.01 -7.05 6.66
CA LEU A 127 -8.23 -5.83 6.44
C LEU A 127 -9.02 -4.84 5.57
N ILE A 128 -9.34 -3.68 6.14
CA ILE A 128 -9.95 -2.53 5.44
C ILE A 128 -8.88 -1.46 5.25
N ASN A 129 -8.62 -1.09 4.00
CA ASN A 129 -7.63 -0.09 3.62
C ASN A 129 -8.33 1.25 3.31
N MET A 130 -8.21 2.23 4.20
CA MET A 130 -8.77 3.57 4.04
C MET A 130 -7.71 4.56 3.56
N ALA A 131 -7.83 4.94 2.30
CA ALA A 131 -6.93 5.85 1.61
C ALA A 131 -7.60 7.17 1.23
N ARG A 132 -6.78 8.11 0.77
CA ARG A 132 -7.18 9.47 0.37
C ARG A 132 -7.10 9.64 -1.13
N LEU A 133 -8.08 10.33 -1.72
CA LEU A 133 -8.09 10.74 -3.12
C LEU A 133 -7.08 11.88 -3.36
N LYS A 134 -5.80 11.53 -3.55
CA LYS A 134 -4.73 12.52 -3.70
C LYS A 134 -3.66 12.16 -4.71
N THR A 135 -3.04 13.17 -5.31
CA THR A 135 -1.85 13.03 -6.15
C THR A 135 -0.61 12.75 -5.30
N HIS A 136 0.48 12.33 -5.95
CA HIS A 136 1.75 12.04 -5.30
C HIS A 136 2.94 12.34 -6.21
N VAL A 137 3.95 13.06 -5.71
CA VAL A 137 5.13 13.47 -6.50
C VAL A 137 5.94 12.28 -7.06
N PHE A 138 6.02 11.16 -6.35
CA PHE A 138 6.77 9.97 -6.82
C PHE A 138 5.95 8.94 -7.62
N THR A 139 4.68 8.76 -7.30
CA THR A 139 3.82 7.69 -7.84
C THR A 139 2.65 8.19 -8.68
N LYS A 140 2.60 9.50 -8.96
CA LYS A 140 1.48 10.25 -9.57
C LYS A 140 0.22 10.34 -8.71
N VAL A 141 -0.17 9.24 -8.09
CA VAL A 141 -1.33 9.10 -7.19
C VAL A 141 -0.92 8.43 -5.88
N SER A 142 -1.65 8.72 -4.80
CA SER A 142 -1.51 8.00 -3.53
C SER A 142 -2.49 6.82 -3.49
N LEU A 143 -3.77 7.06 -3.22
CA LEU A 143 -4.83 6.03 -3.26
C LEU A 143 -4.50 4.79 -2.40
N GLY A 144 -5.18 3.68 -2.65
CA GLY A 144 -5.15 2.47 -1.86
C GLY A 144 -3.80 1.77 -1.88
N THR A 145 -3.22 1.55 -3.06
CA THR A 145 -1.95 0.80 -3.19
C THR A 145 -0.81 1.52 -2.49
N LYS A 146 -0.68 2.85 -2.65
CA LYS A 146 0.36 3.61 -1.93
C LYS A 146 0.14 3.60 -0.42
N ASN A 147 -1.11 3.53 0.04
CA ASN A 147 -1.43 3.50 1.47
C ASN A 147 -0.85 2.26 2.18
N LEU A 148 -0.77 1.13 1.47
CA LEU A 148 -0.16 -0.11 1.96
C LEU A 148 1.34 0.03 2.25
N PHE A 149 2.02 1.03 1.69
CA PHE A 149 3.40 1.35 2.06
C PHE A 149 3.54 1.73 3.54
N GLY A 150 2.47 2.24 4.16
CA GLY A 150 2.39 2.46 5.60
C GLY A 150 2.27 1.18 6.43
N MET A 151 2.20 0.00 5.81
CA MET A 151 2.26 -1.28 6.53
C MET A 151 3.70 -1.75 6.75
N ILE A 152 4.68 -1.09 6.14
CA ILE A 152 6.08 -1.37 6.40
C ILE A 152 6.46 -0.70 7.73
N ALA A 153 6.63 -1.49 8.78
CA ALA A 153 6.96 -1.01 10.13
C ALA A 153 8.44 -0.63 10.32
N ARG A 154 8.99 0.23 9.44
CA ARG A 154 10.39 0.71 9.50
C ARG A 154 10.46 2.23 9.39
N LYS A 155 11.48 2.86 9.97
CA LYS A 155 11.67 4.32 9.87
C LYS A 155 12.39 4.77 8.59
N ASP A 156 13.36 4.02 8.11
CA ASP A 156 14.19 4.37 6.95
C ASP A 156 13.51 4.06 5.60
N LYS A 157 12.21 4.37 5.47
CA LYS A 157 11.39 4.09 4.29
C LYS A 157 11.88 4.78 3.02
N GLU A 158 12.58 5.91 3.15
CA GLU A 158 13.15 6.63 2.02
C GLU A 158 14.17 5.79 1.24
N SER A 159 14.88 4.90 1.94
CA SER A 159 15.81 3.96 1.30
C SER A 159 15.12 3.03 0.31
N LEU A 160 13.80 2.84 0.43
CA LEU A 160 13.00 1.97 -0.44
C LEU A 160 12.49 2.68 -1.71
N HIS A 161 12.55 4.01 -1.77
CA HIS A 161 12.05 4.78 -2.91
C HIS A 161 12.63 4.38 -4.29
N PRO A 162 13.91 3.95 -4.43
CA PRO A 162 14.42 3.44 -5.70
C PRO A 162 13.66 2.22 -6.25
N PHE A 163 12.99 1.46 -5.38
CA PHE A 163 12.22 0.26 -5.75
C PHE A 163 10.72 0.44 -5.51
N LEU A 164 10.25 1.68 -5.36
CA LEU A 164 8.92 2.00 -4.85
C LEU A 164 7.80 1.27 -5.61
N ASP A 165 7.80 1.33 -6.94
CA ASP A 165 6.71 0.72 -7.72
C ASP A 165 6.67 -0.81 -7.53
N SER A 166 7.82 -1.49 -7.49
CA SER A 166 7.88 -2.94 -7.27
C SER A 166 7.43 -3.32 -5.86
N ILE A 167 7.88 -2.59 -4.84
CA ILE A 167 7.45 -2.79 -3.46
C ILE A 167 5.93 -2.62 -3.33
N LEU A 168 5.36 -1.60 -3.96
CA LEU A 168 3.92 -1.37 -3.93
C LEU A 168 3.12 -2.52 -4.54
N VAL A 169 3.60 -3.10 -5.64
CA VAL A 169 2.99 -4.27 -6.27
C VAL A 169 3.08 -5.50 -5.36
N ASP A 170 4.24 -5.72 -4.74
CA ASP A 170 4.43 -6.83 -3.80
C ASP A 170 3.50 -6.70 -2.59
N LEU A 171 3.39 -5.50 -2.00
CA LEU A 171 2.50 -5.24 -0.87
C LEU A 171 1.03 -5.42 -1.24
N ALA A 172 0.59 -4.96 -2.42
CA ALA A 172 -0.77 -5.17 -2.89
C ALA A 172 -1.07 -6.66 -3.12
N GLY A 173 -0.13 -7.39 -3.71
CA GLY A 173 -0.23 -8.83 -3.95
C GLY A 173 -0.19 -9.66 -2.67
N PHE A 174 0.51 -9.20 -1.64
CA PHE A 174 0.66 -9.84 -0.34
C PHE A 174 -0.53 -9.58 0.60
N TYR A 175 -0.82 -8.31 0.90
CA TYR A 175 -1.80 -7.94 1.93
C TYR A 175 -3.26 -8.12 1.49
N ARG A 176 -3.56 -7.93 0.19
CA ARG A 176 -4.90 -8.10 -0.40
C ARG A 176 -6.05 -7.65 0.52
N PRO A 177 -6.17 -6.34 0.81
CA PRO A 177 -7.25 -5.84 1.67
C PRO A 177 -8.61 -6.35 1.19
N ASN A 178 -9.46 -6.80 2.11
CA ASN A 178 -10.82 -7.26 1.82
C ASN A 178 -11.68 -6.13 1.26
N LEU A 179 -11.36 -4.89 1.64
CA LEU A 179 -12.01 -3.68 1.15
C LEU A 179 -11.01 -2.54 1.12
N THR A 180 -10.94 -1.85 -0.01
CA THR A 180 -10.23 -0.58 -0.15
C THR A 180 -11.25 0.53 -0.33
N ILE A 181 -11.15 1.57 0.49
CA ILE A 181 -11.99 2.77 0.44
C ILE A 181 -11.08 3.96 0.15
N ILE A 182 -11.41 4.73 -0.87
CA ILE A 182 -10.77 5.98 -1.23
C ILE A 182 -11.74 7.10 -0.91
N GLU A 183 -11.45 7.81 0.17
CA GLU A 183 -12.20 8.97 0.63
C GLU A 183 -11.79 10.19 -0.19
N GLY A 184 -12.76 10.80 -0.87
CA GLY A 184 -12.60 11.97 -1.72
C GLY A 184 -13.62 13.07 -1.42
N ASN A 185 -14.14 13.13 -0.17
CA ASN A 185 -14.89 14.29 0.34
C ASN A 185 -14.22 15.62 -0.07
N MET A 186 -12.92 15.71 0.16
CA MET A 186 -12.04 16.73 -0.39
C MET A 186 -10.79 16.05 -0.90
N GLY A 187 -10.46 16.11 -2.18
CA GLY A 187 -9.19 15.59 -2.69
C GLY A 187 -8.00 16.50 -2.41
N LEU A 188 -6.82 16.04 -2.81
CA LEU A 188 -5.59 16.84 -2.80
C LEU A 188 -4.84 16.68 -4.13
N GLU A 189 -4.77 17.75 -4.93
CA GLU A 189 -4.07 17.78 -6.21
C GLU A 189 -2.71 18.51 -6.14
N GLY A 190 -1.92 18.44 -7.20
CA GLY A 190 -0.62 19.10 -7.29
C GLY A 190 0.51 18.30 -6.64
N ARG A 191 1.25 18.94 -5.72
CA ARG A 191 2.48 18.41 -5.10
C ARG A 191 2.20 17.59 -3.84
N GLY A 192 1.23 16.67 -3.89
CA GLY A 192 0.99 15.69 -2.83
C GLY A 192 2.21 14.78 -2.59
N PRO A 193 2.30 14.07 -1.45
CA PRO A 193 1.17 13.73 -0.60
C PRO A 193 0.85 14.74 0.51
N VAL A 194 1.68 15.77 0.71
CA VAL A 194 1.51 16.79 1.77
C VAL A 194 1.30 18.18 1.15
N ASP A 195 2.22 18.65 0.31
CA ASP A 195 2.24 20.04 -0.22
C ASP A 195 1.30 20.26 -1.41
N GLY A 196 0.16 19.57 -1.43
CA GLY A 196 -0.84 19.70 -2.48
C GLY A 196 -1.84 20.83 -2.23
N MET A 197 -2.73 21.04 -3.20
CA MET A 197 -3.86 21.95 -3.12
C MET A 197 -5.14 21.14 -2.87
N PRO A 198 -5.91 21.48 -1.82
CA PRO A 198 -7.23 20.90 -1.60
C PRO A 198 -8.14 21.07 -2.83
N LYS A 199 -8.96 20.07 -3.11
CA LYS A 199 -9.92 20.07 -4.21
C LYS A 199 -11.25 19.52 -3.72
N GLN A 200 -12.31 20.34 -3.76
CA GLN A 200 -13.63 19.86 -3.36
C GLN A 200 -14.16 18.89 -4.40
N ASP A 201 -14.38 17.64 -4.01
CA ASP A 201 -14.75 16.57 -4.95
C ASP A 201 -16.02 15.83 -4.52
N ASN A 202 -16.21 15.57 -3.22
CA ASN A 202 -17.36 14.84 -2.67
C ASN A 202 -17.60 13.50 -3.39
N VAL A 203 -16.55 12.70 -3.56
CA VAL A 203 -16.65 11.37 -4.16
C VAL A 203 -16.07 10.31 -3.22
N PHE A 204 -16.68 9.14 -3.21
CA PHE A 204 -16.20 7.97 -2.51
C PHE A 204 -16.08 6.82 -3.50
N ILE A 205 -14.98 6.08 -3.42
CA ILE A 205 -14.71 4.94 -4.30
C ILE A 205 -14.31 3.78 -3.40
N ALA A 206 -15.03 2.67 -3.48
CA ALA A 206 -14.80 1.53 -2.62
C ALA A 206 -14.85 0.22 -3.42
N GLY A 207 -13.95 -0.73 -3.15
CA GLY A 207 -13.93 -2.01 -3.86
C GLY A 207 -13.18 -3.12 -3.15
N ASP A 208 -13.39 -4.34 -3.62
CA ASP A 208 -12.88 -5.58 -3.02
C ASP A 208 -11.45 -5.96 -3.44
N ASP A 209 -10.85 -5.19 -4.36
CA ASP A 209 -9.47 -5.35 -4.82
C ASP A 209 -8.81 -3.99 -4.97
N VAL A 210 -7.72 -3.77 -4.22
CA VAL A 210 -7.01 -2.49 -4.14
C VAL A 210 -6.54 -1.97 -5.51
N LEU A 211 -6.13 -2.86 -6.42
CA LEU A 211 -5.72 -2.49 -7.77
C LEU A 211 -6.91 -1.98 -8.58
N SER A 212 -8.04 -2.66 -8.50
CA SER A 212 -9.27 -2.28 -9.19
C SER A 212 -9.81 -0.94 -8.69
N THR A 213 -9.83 -0.74 -7.37
CA THR A 213 -10.24 0.53 -6.75
C THR A 213 -9.32 1.68 -7.20
N ASP A 214 -8.01 1.47 -7.23
CA ASP A 214 -7.05 2.49 -7.68
C ASP A 214 -7.16 2.79 -9.19
N LEU A 215 -7.44 1.79 -10.03
CA LEU A 215 -7.66 1.99 -11.46
C LEU A 215 -8.89 2.86 -11.73
N VAL A 216 -10.00 2.59 -11.03
CA VAL A 216 -11.23 3.39 -11.13
C VAL A 216 -10.99 4.81 -10.60
N ALA A 217 -10.34 4.95 -9.45
CA ALA A 217 -10.01 6.27 -8.90
C ALA A 217 -9.05 7.07 -9.78
N SER A 218 -8.01 6.44 -10.36
CA SER A 218 -7.11 7.10 -11.29
C SER A 218 -7.82 7.52 -12.57
N ALA A 219 -8.77 6.72 -13.07
CA ALA A 219 -9.61 7.06 -14.22
C ALA A 219 -10.51 8.27 -13.92
N TYR A 220 -11.20 8.25 -12.78
CA TYR A 220 -12.01 9.37 -12.29
C TYR A 220 -11.19 10.67 -12.16
N MET A 221 -9.96 10.58 -11.62
CA MET A 221 -9.04 11.72 -11.51
C MET A 221 -8.49 12.21 -12.86
N GLY A 222 -8.80 11.53 -13.97
CA GLY A 222 -8.23 11.83 -15.29
C GLY A 222 -6.72 11.53 -15.40
N ILE A 223 -6.13 10.78 -14.46
CA ILE A 223 -4.71 10.49 -14.42
C ILE A 223 -4.44 9.16 -15.12
N LYS A 224 -3.63 9.22 -16.18
CA LYS A 224 -3.23 8.04 -16.98
C LYS A 224 -1.75 7.71 -16.77
N LYS A 225 -1.39 6.47 -17.12
CA LYS A 225 -0.02 5.95 -17.10
C LYS A 225 0.62 6.00 -15.72
N VAL A 226 -0.03 5.42 -14.72
CA VAL A 226 0.47 5.35 -13.34
C VAL A 226 1.43 4.16 -13.23
N PRO A 227 2.74 4.37 -12.97
CA PRO A 227 3.75 3.31 -13.15
C PRO A 227 3.49 2.04 -12.33
N HIS A 228 3.17 2.18 -11.03
CA HIS A 228 2.93 1.04 -10.15
C HIS A 228 1.63 0.30 -10.49
N LEU A 229 0.58 0.98 -10.98
CA LEU A 229 -0.65 0.32 -11.41
C LEU A 229 -0.45 -0.45 -12.72
N GLU A 230 0.29 0.12 -13.68
CA GLU A 230 0.66 -0.60 -14.92
C GLU A 230 1.54 -1.83 -14.62
N LEU A 231 2.46 -1.71 -13.66
CA LEU A 231 3.26 -2.84 -13.20
C LEU A 231 2.39 -3.88 -12.50
N ALA A 232 1.46 -3.46 -11.63
CA ALA A 232 0.54 -4.35 -10.93
C ALA A 232 -0.30 -5.17 -11.91
N GLN A 233 -0.85 -4.54 -12.97
CA GLN A 233 -1.60 -5.26 -14.00
C GLN A 233 -0.75 -6.29 -14.77
N LYS A 234 0.55 -6.05 -14.93
CA LYS A 234 1.49 -6.99 -15.57
C LYS A 234 1.84 -8.17 -14.66
N VAL A 235 2.07 -7.91 -13.37
CA VAL A 235 2.55 -8.90 -12.40
C VAL A 235 1.41 -9.68 -11.74
N LEU A 236 0.36 -8.99 -11.30
CA LEU A 236 -0.80 -9.57 -10.60
C LEU A 236 -1.94 -9.92 -11.56
N GLY A 237 -1.80 -9.60 -12.85
CA GLY A 237 -2.81 -9.81 -13.88
C GLY A 237 -3.83 -8.68 -13.99
N LYS A 238 -4.43 -8.54 -15.18
CA LYS A 238 -5.50 -7.58 -15.42
C LYS A 238 -6.77 -7.96 -14.64
N ARG A 239 -7.51 -6.93 -14.23
CA ARG A 239 -8.78 -7.05 -13.52
C ARG A 239 -9.92 -6.88 -14.50
N ASP A 240 -10.94 -7.69 -14.33
CA ASP A 240 -12.24 -7.52 -14.96
C ASP A 240 -13.12 -6.80 -13.92
N ILE A 241 -13.34 -5.50 -14.12
CA ILE A 241 -13.88 -4.63 -13.07
C ILE A 241 -15.37 -4.40 -13.34
N HIS A 242 -16.22 -4.90 -12.45
CA HIS A 242 -17.63 -4.55 -12.41
C HIS A 242 -17.81 -3.26 -11.61
N ILE A 243 -18.28 -2.20 -12.26
CA ILE A 243 -18.45 -0.88 -11.65
C ILE A 243 -19.92 -0.63 -11.34
N THR A 244 -20.23 -0.20 -10.12
CA THR A 244 -21.59 0.11 -9.64
C THR A 244 -21.67 1.53 -9.05
N GLY A 245 -22.89 1.99 -8.75
CA GLY A 245 -23.15 3.35 -8.24
C GLY A 245 -23.33 4.37 -9.37
N GLU A 246 -22.80 5.58 -9.19
CA GLU A 246 -22.83 6.69 -10.15
C GLU A 246 -21.74 6.51 -11.23
N VAL A 247 -21.94 5.55 -12.14
CA VAL A 247 -20.94 5.18 -13.17
C VAL A 247 -20.65 6.34 -14.14
N GLU A 248 -21.61 7.24 -14.35
CA GLU A 248 -21.51 8.44 -15.18
C GLU A 248 -20.40 9.42 -14.74
N LEU A 249 -19.93 9.31 -13.48
CA LEU A 249 -18.77 10.05 -12.99
C LEU A 249 -17.48 9.67 -13.73
N LEU A 250 -17.44 8.49 -14.37
CA LEU A 250 -16.30 8.05 -15.18
C LEU A 250 -16.38 8.56 -16.63
N ASP A 251 -17.58 8.88 -17.11
CA ASP A 251 -17.76 9.51 -18.42
C ASP A 251 -17.35 10.99 -18.39
N ASN A 252 -17.48 11.63 -17.22
CA ASN A 252 -17.10 13.01 -16.97
C ASN A 252 -16.05 13.11 -15.84
N PRO A 253 -14.82 12.58 -16.06
CA PRO A 253 -13.80 12.53 -15.03
C PRO A 253 -13.42 13.94 -14.58
N VAL A 254 -13.15 14.08 -13.28
CA VAL A 254 -12.70 15.34 -12.67
C VAL A 254 -11.17 15.41 -12.74
N PRO A 255 -10.56 16.22 -13.60
CA PRO A 255 -9.11 16.14 -13.83
C PRO A 255 -8.32 16.69 -12.65
N TYR A 256 -7.41 15.90 -12.09
CA TYR A 256 -6.47 16.32 -11.06
C TYR A 256 -5.17 16.81 -11.68
N LYS A 257 -4.67 17.96 -11.20
CA LYS A 257 -3.35 18.45 -11.58
C LYS A 257 -2.27 17.61 -10.92
N THR A 258 -1.32 17.06 -11.67
CA THR A 258 -0.14 16.40 -11.10
C THR A 258 1.04 17.36 -11.01
N MET A 259 2.12 16.94 -10.35
CA MET A 259 3.42 17.63 -10.43
C MET A 259 3.82 17.86 -11.90
N ALA A 260 4.49 18.98 -12.16
CA ALA A 260 5.05 19.29 -13.47
C ALA A 260 5.95 18.16 -14.00
N ARG A 261 5.92 17.95 -15.32
CA ARG A 261 6.59 16.81 -15.96
C ARG A 261 8.09 16.77 -15.71
N LEU A 262 8.79 17.89 -15.88
CA LEU A 262 10.25 17.95 -15.78
C LEU A 262 10.77 17.49 -14.40
N PRO A 263 10.35 18.07 -13.26
CA PRO A 263 10.83 17.62 -11.95
C PRO A 263 10.38 16.19 -11.62
N TYR A 264 9.19 15.77 -12.07
CA TYR A 264 8.75 14.38 -11.97
C TYR A 264 9.72 13.44 -12.69
N THR A 265 10.00 13.69 -13.97
CA THR A 265 10.88 12.83 -14.77
C THR A 265 12.31 12.79 -14.24
N THR A 266 12.84 13.92 -13.78
CA THR A 266 14.19 13.98 -13.18
C THR A 266 14.26 13.16 -11.90
N THR A 267 13.25 13.28 -11.03
CA THR A 267 13.17 12.48 -9.80
C THR A 267 13.08 10.98 -10.11
N ARG A 268 12.24 10.61 -11.08
CA ARG A 268 12.08 9.21 -11.52
C ARG A 268 13.37 8.64 -12.13
N PHE A 269 14.12 9.45 -12.88
CA PHE A 269 15.42 9.06 -13.41
C PHE A 269 16.45 8.86 -12.28
N GLY A 270 16.45 9.74 -11.27
CA GLY A 270 17.26 9.55 -10.06
C GLY A 270 16.96 8.24 -9.34
N PHE A 271 15.67 7.90 -9.15
CA PHE A 271 15.28 6.60 -8.58
C PHE A 271 15.74 5.42 -9.44
N TYR A 272 15.66 5.54 -10.77
CA TYR A 272 16.17 4.51 -11.68
C TYR A 272 17.69 4.27 -11.47
N ILE A 273 18.50 5.33 -11.47
CA ILE A 273 19.96 5.21 -11.24
C ILE A 273 20.26 4.63 -9.86
N ALA A 274 19.58 5.11 -8.80
CA ALA A 274 19.73 4.57 -7.46
C ALA A 274 19.36 3.08 -7.38
N SER A 275 18.31 2.66 -8.10
CA SER A 275 17.89 1.26 -8.14
C SER A 275 18.93 0.37 -8.83
N LEU A 276 19.58 0.88 -9.88
CA LEU A 276 20.66 0.18 -10.57
C LEU A 276 21.88 0.02 -9.66
N GLY A 277 22.29 1.10 -8.98
CA GLY A 277 23.38 1.07 -8.01
C GLY A 277 23.15 0.02 -6.91
N LYS A 278 21.95 0.00 -6.32
CA LYS A 278 21.58 -0.99 -5.30
C LYS A 278 21.57 -2.43 -5.83
N ARG A 279 21.14 -2.64 -7.09
CA ARG A 279 21.20 -3.98 -7.70
C ARG A 279 22.64 -4.45 -7.90
N LEU A 280 23.55 -3.56 -8.30
CA LEU A 280 24.97 -3.87 -8.41
C LEU A 280 25.59 -4.18 -7.05
N GLU A 281 25.23 -3.42 -6.01
CA GLU A 281 25.65 -3.68 -4.63
C GLU A 281 25.16 -5.07 -4.15
N MET A 282 23.87 -5.39 -4.34
CA MET A 282 23.30 -6.70 -3.98
C MET A 282 23.99 -7.85 -4.72
N LEU A 283 24.31 -7.66 -6.01
CA LEU A 283 25.06 -8.63 -6.80
C LEU A 283 26.47 -8.81 -6.23
N GLY A 284 27.19 -7.72 -5.95
CA GLY A 284 28.53 -7.75 -5.36
C GLY A 284 28.56 -8.50 -4.02
N ASN A 285 27.63 -8.17 -3.12
CA ASN A 285 27.51 -8.85 -1.81
C ASN A 285 27.23 -10.35 -1.95
N SER A 286 26.44 -10.74 -2.95
CA SER A 286 26.12 -12.15 -3.18
C SER A 286 27.29 -12.92 -3.78
N VAL A 287 28.07 -12.30 -4.66
CA VAL A 287 29.32 -12.88 -5.18
C VAL A 287 30.35 -13.04 -4.07
N ALA A 288 30.50 -12.04 -3.19
CA ALA A 288 31.36 -12.12 -2.02
C ALA A 288 30.95 -13.28 -1.09
N PHE A 289 29.65 -13.37 -0.74
CA PHE A 289 29.13 -14.47 0.07
C PHE A 289 29.37 -15.85 -0.57
N ALA A 290 29.22 -15.98 -1.89
CA ALA A 290 29.54 -17.22 -2.60
C ALA A 290 31.02 -17.56 -2.49
N GLY A 291 31.91 -16.56 -2.63
CA GLY A 291 33.34 -16.72 -2.43
C GLY A 291 33.68 -17.24 -1.03
N ASP A 292 33.11 -16.62 0.01
CA ASP A 292 33.31 -17.04 1.40
C ASP A 292 32.80 -18.46 1.65
N ALA A 293 31.61 -18.80 1.14
CA ALA A 293 31.02 -20.13 1.28
C ALA A 293 31.85 -21.22 0.57
N LEU A 294 32.37 -20.93 -0.62
CA LEU A 294 33.25 -21.85 -1.36
C LEU A 294 34.62 -21.99 -0.68
N GLY A 295 35.11 -20.94 -0.01
CA GLY A 295 36.33 -21.00 0.79
C GLY A 295 36.18 -21.81 2.09
N ALA A 296 34.97 -21.92 2.62
CA ALA A 296 34.67 -22.62 3.87
C ALA A 296 34.33 -24.11 3.71
N VAL A 297 34.12 -24.60 2.48
CA VAL A 297 33.72 -25.99 2.22
C VAL A 297 34.71 -26.66 1.29
N ASP A 298 35.03 -27.92 1.57
CA ASP A 298 35.83 -28.74 0.67
C ASP A 298 35.09 -28.91 -0.68
N MET A 299 35.74 -28.42 -1.74
CA MET A 299 35.21 -28.42 -3.10
C MET A 299 35.01 -29.83 -3.65
N GLU A 300 35.70 -30.85 -3.15
CA GLU A 300 35.45 -32.25 -3.52
C GLU A 300 34.13 -32.77 -2.94
N VAL A 301 33.81 -32.40 -1.70
CA VAL A 301 32.56 -32.78 -1.03
C VAL A 301 31.35 -32.09 -1.66
N LEU A 302 31.51 -30.83 -2.08
CA LEU A 302 30.43 -30.04 -2.66
C LEU A 302 30.01 -30.56 -4.05
N LYS A 303 30.99 -30.98 -4.87
CA LYS A 303 30.77 -31.62 -6.18
C LYS A 303 29.97 -32.92 -6.11
N GLN A 304 30.02 -33.63 -4.98
CA GLN A 304 29.28 -34.88 -4.78
C GLN A 304 27.82 -34.66 -4.37
N LYS A 305 27.45 -33.47 -3.85
CA LYS A 305 26.15 -33.23 -3.21
C LYS A 305 25.21 -32.29 -3.96
N ILE A 306 25.72 -31.32 -4.73
CA ILE A 306 24.90 -30.32 -5.43
C ILE A 306 25.48 -30.04 -6.82
N SER A 307 24.62 -29.94 -7.83
CA SER A 307 24.99 -29.47 -9.16
C SER A 307 25.35 -27.97 -9.10
N TYR A 308 26.44 -27.58 -9.78
CA TYR A 308 26.82 -26.16 -9.93
C TYR A 308 25.67 -25.28 -10.43
N ARG A 309 24.78 -25.83 -11.25
CA ARG A 309 23.60 -25.12 -11.77
C ARG A 309 22.60 -24.79 -10.66
N ASP A 310 22.38 -25.71 -9.72
CA ASP A 310 21.43 -25.51 -8.63
C ASP A 310 21.99 -24.53 -7.60
N ALA A 311 23.27 -24.64 -7.26
CA ALA A 311 23.97 -23.68 -6.40
C ALA A 311 23.90 -22.26 -6.99
N PHE A 312 24.15 -22.11 -8.29
CA PHE A 312 24.07 -20.82 -8.99
C PHE A 312 22.63 -20.27 -9.03
N SER A 313 21.64 -21.14 -9.21
CA SER A 313 20.22 -20.74 -9.21
C SER A 313 19.75 -20.21 -7.84
N VAL A 314 20.23 -20.81 -6.74
CA VAL A 314 19.95 -20.35 -5.37
C VAL A 314 20.62 -19.01 -5.11
N LEU A 315 21.86 -18.82 -5.59
CA LEU A 315 22.58 -17.56 -5.48
C LEU A 315 21.86 -16.42 -6.21
N LEU A 316 21.45 -16.65 -7.47
CA LEU A 316 20.69 -15.70 -8.28
C LEU A 316 19.37 -15.28 -7.61
N ARG A 317 18.67 -16.20 -6.93
CA ARG A 317 17.43 -15.88 -6.19
C ARG A 317 17.66 -14.97 -4.99
N LYS A 318 18.85 -14.99 -4.39
CA LYS A 318 19.22 -14.08 -3.29
C LYS A 318 19.72 -12.71 -3.78
N THR A 319 20.30 -12.62 -4.98
CA THR A 319 20.91 -11.39 -5.52
C THR A 319 19.95 -10.26 -5.90
N THR A 320 18.64 -10.52 -5.96
CA THR A 320 17.65 -9.59 -6.53
C THR A 320 16.57 -9.15 -5.54
N LYS A 321 16.61 -9.67 -4.32
CA LYS A 321 15.58 -9.45 -3.30
C LYS A 321 16.07 -8.50 -2.21
N ILE A 322 15.18 -7.62 -1.75
CA ILE A 322 15.39 -6.79 -0.57
C ILE A 322 14.60 -7.39 0.60
N ASN A 323 15.20 -7.39 1.79
CA ASN A 323 14.50 -7.77 3.02
C ASN A 323 14.01 -6.50 3.72
N ILE A 324 12.75 -6.52 4.13
CA ILE A 324 12.04 -5.35 4.66
C ILE A 324 11.40 -5.70 5.99
#